data_AF-A0A0A1WBT9-F1
#
_entry.id   AF-A0A0A1WBT9-F1
#
_cell.length_a   1.000
_cell.length_b   1.000
_cell.length_c   1.000
_cell.angle_alpha   90.00
_cell.angle_beta   90.00
_cell.angle_gamma   90.00
#
_symmetry.space_group_name_H-M   'P 1'
#
loop_
_entity.id
_entity.type
_entity.pdbx_description
1 polymer ?
#
loop_
_entity_poly.entity_id
_entity_poly.type
_entity_poly.pdbx_seq_one_letter_code
_entity_poly.pdbx_strand_id
1 'polypeptide(L)'
;MGCLRGADAVVDMLKRALAATDGTFSLRVASVVETQSHCAAVIGWSADKNGRTIQGQEMAVFGFKGRSIAEASFFASDITNDQAFREG
;
A
#
# COMPACT_ATOMS: atom_id res chain seq x y z
N MET A 1 -4.74 -11.25 -3.08
CA MET A 1 -3.28 -11.33 -2.89
C MET A 1 -2.64 -11.68 -4.23
N GLY A 2 -1.57 -10.98 -4.62
CA GLY A 2 -0.83 -11.24 -5.85
C GLY A 2 0.64 -10.88 -5.67
N CYS A 3 1.53 -11.53 -6.41
CA CYS A 3 2.95 -11.21 -6.42
C CYS A 3 3.24 -10.31 -7.62
N LEU A 4 3.66 -9.07 -7.36
CA LEU A 4 4.16 -8.16 -8.38
C LEU A 4 5.69 -8.27 -8.42
N ARG A 5 6.26 -8.39 -9.63
CA ARG A 5 7.71 -8.45 -9.82
C ARG A 5 8.14 -7.31 -10.73
N GLY A 6 9.18 -6.58 -10.32
CA GLY A 6 9.70 -5.42 -11.03
C GLY A 6 9.04 -4.11 -10.60
N ALA A 7 9.82 -3.03 -10.66
CA ALA A 7 9.39 -1.69 -10.21
C ALA A 7 8.17 -1.18 -10.99
N ASP A 8 8.12 -1.44 -12.30
CA ASP A 8 7.01 -1.01 -13.16
C ASP A 8 5.67 -1.60 -12.71
N ALA A 9 5.65 -2.89 -12.36
CA ALA A 9 4.43 -3.55 -11.88
C ALA A 9 3.90 -2.93 -10.57
N VAL A 10 4.81 -2.51 -9.68
CA VAL A 10 4.47 -1.83 -8.41
C VAL A 10 3.96 -0.42 -8.68
N VAL A 11 4.65 0.34 -9.53
CA VAL A 11 4.26 1.70 -9.92
C VAL A 11 2.90 1.70 -10.62
N ASP A 12 2.64 0.73 -11.50
CA ASP A 12 1.36 0.60 -12.20
C ASP A 12 0.22 0.24 -11.24
N MET A 13 0.49 -0.53 -10.19
CA MET A 13 -0.50 -0.77 -9.13
C MET A 13 -0.86 0.53 -8.40
N LEU A 14 0.14 1.35 -8.04
CA LEU A 14 -0.09 2.64 -7.37
C LEU A 14 -0.87 3.61 -8.27
N LYS A 15 -0.55 3.65 -9.57
CA LYS A 15 -1.30 4.46 -10.55
C LYS A 15 -2.75 4.01 -10.66
N ARG A 16 -3.02 2.70 -10.68
CA ARG A 16 -4.39 2.18 -10.68
C ARG A 16 -5.15 2.54 -9.41
N ALA A 17 -4.50 2.48 -8.25
CA ALA A 17 -5.12 2.88 -6.98
C ALA A 17 -5.48 4.38 -6.96
N LEU A 18 -4.60 5.24 -7.48
CA LEU A 18 -4.88 6.67 -7.63
C LEU A 18 -6.02 6.95 -8.62
N ALA A 19 -6.03 6.27 -9.76
CA ALA A 19 -7.09 6.42 -10.75
C ALA A 19 -8.46 5.95 -10.23
N ALA A 20 -8.50 4.86 -9.46
CA ALA A 20 -9.74 4.29 -8.92
C ALA A 20 -10.39 5.11 -7.80
N THR A 21 -9.70 6.14 -7.30
CA THR A 21 -10.10 6.96 -6.17
C THR A 21 -10.24 8.44 -6.54
N ASP A 22 -10.28 8.74 -7.85
CA ASP A 22 -10.28 10.10 -8.38
C ASP A 22 -9.15 10.98 -7.79
N GLY A 23 -8.00 10.37 -7.47
CA GLY A 23 -6.85 11.04 -6.89
C GLY A 23 -6.96 11.39 -5.40
N THR A 24 -8.01 10.96 -4.72
CA THR A 24 -8.22 11.21 -3.27
C THR A 24 -7.45 10.24 -2.37
N PHE A 25 -6.82 9.22 -2.95
CA PHE A 25 -6.01 8.26 -2.21
C PHE A 25 -4.85 8.95 -1.47
N SER A 26 -4.81 8.77 -0.16
CA SER A 26 -3.85 9.36 0.76
C SER A 26 -3.23 8.27 1.63
N LEU A 27 -1.94 8.43 1.95
CA LEU A 27 -1.17 7.55 2.81
C LEU A 27 -0.56 8.35 3.95
N ARG A 28 -0.65 7.81 5.17
CA ARG A 28 -0.02 8.35 6.37
C ARG A 28 0.78 7.25 7.04
N VAL A 29 2.09 7.46 7.17
CA VAL A 29 2.95 6.58 7.98
C VAL A 29 2.65 6.84 9.46
N ALA A 30 2.19 5.81 10.16
CA ALA A 30 1.88 5.88 11.59
C ALA A 30 3.11 5.52 12.44
N SER A 31 3.87 4.52 12.02
CA SER A 31 5.11 4.10 12.68
C SER A 31 6.04 3.38 11.72
N VAL A 32 7.33 3.34 12.08
CA VAL A 32 8.37 2.66 11.31
C VAL A 32 9.28 1.88 12.26
N VAL A 33 9.69 0.69 11.86
CA VAL A 33 10.75 -0.11 12.47
C VAL A 33 11.79 -0.42 11.41
N GLU A 34 13.04 -0.05 11.68
CA GLU A 34 14.14 -0.19 10.73
C GLU A 34 15.23 -1.10 11.26
N THR A 35 15.83 -1.86 10.34
CA THR A 35 17.01 -2.70 10.56
C THR A 35 17.99 -2.46 9.42
N GLN A 36 19.17 -3.10 9.47
CA GLN A 36 20.15 -2.96 8.39
C GLN A 36 19.67 -3.51 7.03
N SER A 37 18.72 -4.45 7.03
CA SER A 37 18.28 -5.14 5.82
C SER A 37 16.79 -4.96 5.50
N HIS A 38 16.00 -4.48 6.46
CA HIS A 38 14.55 -4.35 6.32
C HIS A 38 14.01 -3.10 7.00
N CYS A 39 12.90 -2.58 6.47
CA CYS A 39 12.08 -1.56 7.08
C CYS A 39 10.62 -2.04 7.06
N ALA A 40 9.95 -1.99 8.20
CA ALA A 40 8.52 -2.21 8.31
C ALA A 40 7.85 -0.88 8.66
N ALA A 41 6.85 -0.48 7.88
CA ALA A 41 6.04 0.70 8.13
C ALA A 41 4.59 0.30 8.36
N VAL A 42 3.98 0.84 9.41
CA VAL A 42 2.52 0.80 9.58
C VAL A 42 1.96 2.04 8.89
N ILE A 43 1.08 1.83 7.93
CA ILE A 43 0.54 2.86 7.05
C ILE A 43 -0.97 2.87 7.21
N GLY A 44 -1.53 4.03 7.53
CA GLY A 44 -2.95 4.29 7.36
C GLY A 44 -3.18 4.84 5.95
N TRP A 45 -4.27 4.42 5.31
CA TRP A 45 -4.69 4.95 4.02
C TRP A 45 -6.15 5.38 4.05
N SER A 46 -6.49 6.35 3.22
CA SER A 46 -7.88 6.78 3.01
C SER A 46 -8.10 7.17 1.57
N ALA A 47 -9.33 7.03 1.09
CA ALA A 47 -9.77 7.50 -0.20
C ALA A 47 -11.27 7.80 -0.17
N ASP A 48 -11.73 8.71 -1.02
CA ASP A 48 -13.14 8.90 -1.30
C ASP A 48 -13.53 8.12 -2.55
N LYS A 49 -14.56 7.28 -2.42
CA LYS A 49 -15.13 6.51 -3.53
C LYS A 49 -16.65 6.58 -3.43
N ASN A 50 -17.32 6.99 -4.51
CA ASN A 50 -18.78 7.09 -4.58
C ASN A 50 -19.41 7.91 -3.42
N GLY A 51 -18.77 9.03 -3.05
CA GLY A 51 -19.25 9.92 -1.97
C GLY A 51 -19.09 9.36 -0.57
N ARG A 52 -18.31 8.29 -0.38
CA ARG A 52 -17.96 7.73 0.92
C ARG A 52 -16.46 7.72 1.11
N THR A 53 -16.01 8.16 2.28
CA THR A 53 -14.62 7.98 2.70
C THR A 53 -14.43 6.55 3.17
N ILE A 54 -13.56 5.83 2.48
CA ILE A 54 -13.03 4.54 2.90
C ILE A 54 -11.65 4.76 3.50
N GLN A 55 -11.33 3.98 4.52
CA GLN A 55 -10.04 4.01 5.17
C GLN A 55 -9.62 2.62 5.61
N GLY A 56 -8.32 2.43 5.73
CA GLY A 56 -7.75 1.19 6.18
C GLY A 56 -6.35 1.39 6.73
N GLN A 57 -5.79 0.29 7.18
CA GLN A 57 -4.44 0.23 7.67
C GLN A 57 -3.75 -0.98 7.05
N GLU A 58 -2.47 -0.85 6.79
CA GLU A 58 -1.63 -1.93 6.30
C GLU A 58 -0.24 -1.85 6.93
N MET A 59 0.44 -2.99 6.96
CA MET A 59 1.87 -3.05 7.21
C MET A 59 2.59 -3.29 5.89
N ALA A 60 3.50 -2.40 5.54
CA ALA A 60 4.40 -2.55 4.41
C ALA A 60 5.79 -2.95 4.92
N VAL A 61 6.31 -4.07 4.45
CA VAL A 61 7.65 -4.58 4.78
C VAL A 61 8.52 -4.49 3.54
N PHE A 62 9.60 -3.72 3.62
CA PHE A 62 10.58 -3.51 2.55
C PHE A 62 11.88 -4.21 2.91
N GLY A 63 12.38 -5.07 2.02
CA GLY A 63 13.72 -5.64 2.09
C GLY A 63 14.69 -4.83 1.21
N PHE A 64 15.91 -4.60 1.69
CA PHE A 64 16.91 -3.79 1.01
C PHE A 64 18.09 -4.63 0.50
N LYS A 65 18.62 -4.24 -0.65
CA LYS A 65 19.94 -4.64 -1.14
C LYS A 65 20.78 -3.39 -1.37
N GLY A 66 21.66 -3.10 -0.41
CA GLY A 66 22.40 -1.83 -0.38
C GLY A 66 21.45 -0.66 -0.11
N ARG A 67 21.40 0.30 -1.03
CA ARG A 67 20.55 1.51 -0.91
C ARG A 67 19.20 1.41 -1.64
N SER A 68 18.90 0.25 -2.20
CA SER A 68 17.69 0.03 -3.00
C SER A 68 16.76 -0.98 -2.35
N ILE A 69 15.45 -0.73 -2.44
CA ILE A 69 14.43 -1.72 -2.09
C ILE A 69 14.52 -2.86 -3.11
N ALA A 70 14.70 -4.08 -2.62
CA ALA A 70 14.79 -5.30 -3.42
C ALA A 70 13.46 -6.06 -3.44
N GLU A 71 12.67 -5.94 -2.37
CA GLU A 71 11.36 -6.57 -2.23
C GLU A 71 10.43 -5.74 -1.35
N ALA A 72 9.13 -5.89 -1.57
CA ALA A 72 8.10 -5.27 -0.76
C ALA A 72 6.94 -6.26 -0.56
N SER A 73 6.46 -6.37 0.68
CA SER A 73 5.30 -7.18 1.06
C SER A 73 4.30 -6.30 1.81
N PHE A 74 3.02 -6.40 1.46
CA PHE A 74 1.95 -5.59 2.03
C PHE A 74 0.92 -6.49 2.72
N PHE A 75 0.56 -6.11 3.95
CA PHE A 75 -0.33 -6.87 4.81
C PHE A 75 -1.43 -5.95 5.33
N ALA A 76 -2.62 -6.03 4.72
CA ALA A 76 -3.79 -5.26 5.17
C ALA A 76 -4.24 -5.72 6.57
N SER A 77 -4.60 -4.78 7.44
CA SER A 77 -5.11 -5.07 8.79
C SER A 77 -6.52 -5.66 8.77
N ASP A 78 -7.31 -5.35 7.74
CA ASP A 78 -8.66 -5.84 7.54
C ASP A 78 -8.91 -6.06 6.04
N ILE A 79 -9.17 -7.33 5.66
CA ILE A 79 -9.41 -7.75 4.27
C ILE A 79 -10.81 -7.32 3.79
N THR A 80 -11.73 -7.02 4.72
CA THR A 80 -13.14 -6.71 4.41
C THR A 80 -13.27 -5.35 3.70
N ASN A 81 -12.45 -4.36 4.07
CA ASN A 81 -12.39 -3.07 3.36
C ASN A 81 -11.60 -3.13 2.05
N ASP A 82 -10.65 -4.08 1.93
CA ASP A 82 -9.86 -4.28 0.72
C ASP A 82 -10.70 -4.93 -0.41
N GLN A 83 -11.73 -5.71 -0.07
CA GLN A 83 -12.73 -6.18 -1.04
C GLN A 83 -13.62 -5.04 -1.56
N ALA A 84 -14.08 -4.15 -0.68
CA ALA A 84 -14.85 -2.97 -1.10
C ALA A 84 -14.04 -2.00 -1.98
N PHE A 85 -12.72 -1.91 -1.77
CA PHE A 85 -11.80 -1.16 -2.63
C PHE A 85 -11.70 -1.78 -4.04
N ARG A 86 -11.66 -3.11 -4.15
CA ARG A 86 -11.49 -3.83 -5.43
C ARG A 86 -12.76 -4.03 -6.27
N GLU A 87 -13.94 -4.10 -5.65
CA GLU A 87 -15.20 -4.50 -6.32
C GLU A 87 -16.15 -3.33 -6.69
N GLY A 88 -15.65 -2.09 -6.78
CA GLY A 88 -16.46 -0.93 -7.19
C GLY A 88 -16.00 -0.32 -8.49
#